data_AF-A0A367YX94-F1
#
_entry.id   AF-A0A367YX94-F1
#
_cell.length_a   1.000
_cell.length_b   1.000
_cell.length_c   1.000
_cell.angle_alpha   90.00
_cell.angle_beta   90.00
_cell.angle_gamma   90.00
#
_symmetry.space_group_name_H-M   'P 1'
#
loop_
_entity.id
_entity.type
_entity.pdbx_description
1 polymer ?
#
loop_
_entity_poly.entity_id
_entity_poly.type
_entity_poly.pdbx_seq_one_letter_code
_entity_poly.pdbx_strand_id
1 'polypeptide(L)'
;MAVNLNDFLGDHPWLLWLALAALLAAARLVVADRRLLPVAGAVALTAVVAALWPAGWWLQLLVALVLAGAAVWWARPRVGRPA
;
A
#
# COMPACT_ATOMS: atom_id res chain seq x y z
N MET A 1 10.79 -28.19 -11.29
CA MET A 1 9.61 -28.31 -10.39
C MET A 1 8.73 -27.09 -10.63
N ALA A 2 7.44 -27.29 -10.89
CA ALA A 2 6.51 -26.16 -11.04
C ALA A 2 6.25 -25.57 -9.65
N VAL A 3 6.63 -24.30 -9.44
CA VAL A 3 6.31 -23.58 -8.21
C VAL A 3 4.84 -23.19 -8.27
N ASN A 4 4.06 -23.61 -7.27
CA ASN A 4 2.70 -23.13 -7.10
C ASN A 4 2.75 -21.67 -6.62
N LEU A 5 2.17 -20.78 -7.42
CA LEU A 5 2.14 -19.35 -7.15
C LEU A 5 1.36 -18.99 -5.88
N ASN A 6 0.29 -19.73 -5.60
CA ASN A 6 -0.51 -19.52 -4.39
C ASN A 6 0.29 -19.86 -3.13
N ASP A 7 0.99 -20.99 -3.15
CA ASP A 7 1.80 -21.43 -2.00
C ASP A 7 2.95 -20.44 -1.77
N PHE A 8 3.62 -20.03 -2.86
CA PHE A 8 4.70 -19.05 -2.79
C PHE A 8 4.25 -17.68 -2.24
N LEU A 9 3.10 -17.17 -2.67
CA LEU A 9 2.55 -15.91 -2.18
C LEU A 9 2.00 -16.01 -0.75
N GLY A 10 1.52 -17.20 -0.35
CA GLY A 10 1.16 -17.50 1.03
C GLY A 10 2.36 -17.39 1.96
N ASP A 11 3.53 -17.86 1.52
CA ASP A 11 4.78 -17.75 2.29
C ASP A 11 5.39 -16.33 2.25
N HIS A 12 5.07 -15.54 1.21
CA HIS A 12 5.66 -14.22 0.97
C HIS A 12 4.59 -13.12 0.80
N PRO A 13 3.75 -12.86 1.82
CA PRO A 13 2.66 -11.89 1.72
C PRO A 13 3.14 -10.46 1.45
N TRP A 14 4.39 -10.13 1.78
CA TRP A 14 5.00 -8.84 1.47
C TRP A 14 5.09 -8.57 -0.05
N LEU A 15 5.20 -9.61 -0.88
CA LEU A 15 5.21 -9.47 -2.35
C LEU A 15 3.87 -8.95 -2.87
N LEU A 16 2.74 -9.37 -2.28
CA LEU A 16 1.41 -8.87 -2.64
C LEU A 16 1.30 -7.38 -2.34
N TRP A 17 1.77 -6.96 -1.16
CA TRP A 17 1.77 -5.55 -0.77
C TRP A 17 2.69 -4.71 -1.66
N LEU A 18 3.89 -5.20 -2.01
CA LEU A 18 4.77 -4.51 -2.95
C LEU A 18 4.17 -4.42 -4.36
N ALA A 19 3.57 -5.50 -4.86
CA ALA A 19 2.90 -5.49 -6.15
C ALA A 19 1.76 -4.46 -6.17
N LEU A 20 0.96 -4.39 -5.10
CA LEU A 20 -0.09 -3.39 -4.95
C LEU A 20 0.48 -1.96 -4.89
N ALA A 21 1.57 -1.74 -4.15
CA ALA A 21 2.25 -0.45 -4.09
C ALA A 21 2.77 -0.02 -5.47
N ALA A 22 3.39 -0.95 -6.21
CA ALA A 22 3.88 -0.71 -7.56
C ALA A 22 2.73 -0.39 -8.53
N LEU A 23 1.60 -1.11 -8.43
CA LEU A 23 0.40 -0.85 -9.23
C LEU A 23 -0.19 0.53 -8.94
N LEU A 24 -0.25 0.94 -7.66
CA LEU A 24 -0.72 2.28 -7.29
C LEU A 24 0.21 3.38 -7.79
N ALA A 25 1.53 3.16 -7.70
CA ALA A 25 2.52 4.08 -8.23
C ALA A 25 2.44 4.17 -9.77
N ALA A 26 2.23 3.06 -10.47
CA ALA A 26 2.03 3.03 -11.92
C ALA A 26 0.68 3.67 -12.33
N ALA A 27 -0.38 3.46 -11.55
CA ALA A 27 -1.69 4.04 -11.78
C ALA A 27 -1.65 5.58 -11.79
N ARG A 28 -0.71 6.18 -11.06
CA ARG A 28 -0.47 7.64 -11.07
C ARG A 28 -0.08 8.18 -12.45
N LEU A 29 0.45 7.35 -13.35
CA LEU A 29 0.78 7.73 -14.73
C LEU A 29 -0.47 7.83 -15.61
N VAL A 30 -1.52 7.10 -15.27
CA VAL A 30 -2.79 7.04 -16.03
C VAL A 30 -3.85 7.95 -15.40
N VAL A 31 -3.84 8.09 -14.07
CA VAL A 31 -4.83 8.83 -13.30
C VAL A 31 -4.17 10.06 -12.66
N ALA A 32 -4.73 11.24 -12.93
CA ALA A 32 -4.25 12.52 -12.41
C ALA A 32 -4.63 12.77 -10.93
N ASP A 33 -4.67 11.73 -10.09
CA ASP A 33 -4.92 11.86 -8.66
C ASP A 33 -3.59 11.87 -7.88
N ARG A 34 -3.31 12.99 -7.22
CA ARG A 34 -2.09 13.19 -6.41
C ARG A 34 -2.06 12.30 -5.17
N ARG A 35 -3.19 11.73 -4.73
CA ARG A 35 -3.30 10.86 -3.56
C ARG A 35 -2.72 9.46 -3.80
N LEU A 36 -2.58 9.03 -5.06
CA LEU A 36 -2.11 7.69 -5.40
C LEU A 36 -0.68 7.43 -4.91
N LEU A 37 0.22 8.41 -5.03
CA LEU A 37 1.62 8.26 -4.63
C LEU A 37 1.81 8.09 -3.11
N PRO A 38 1.21 8.94 -2.23
CA PRO A 38 1.32 8.73 -0.79
C PRO A 38 0.61 7.46 -0.31
N VAL A 39 -0.49 7.04 -0.97
CA VAL A 39 -1.12 5.74 -0.69
C VAL A 39 -0.22 4.58 -1.11
N ALA A 40 0.45 4.66 -2.27
CA ALA A 40 1.44 3.67 -2.68
C ALA A 40 2.58 3.54 -1.65
N GLY A 41 3.05 4.67 -1.11
CA GLY A 41 4.03 4.69 -0.01
C GLY A 41 3.53 4.01 1.26
N ALA A 42 2.29 4.30 1.69
CA ALA A 42 1.66 3.65 2.83
C ALA A 42 1.53 2.12 2.66
N VAL A 43 1.17 1.69 1.46
CA VAL A 43 1.07 0.27 1.08
C VAL A 43 2.46 -0.39 1.08
N ALA A 44 3.49 0.29 0.57
CA ALA A 44 4.87 -0.21 0.63
C ALA A 44 5.38 -0.35 2.08
N LEU A 45 5.04 0.56 2.98
CA LEU A 45 5.34 0.42 4.41
C LEU A 45 4.61 -0.78 5.03
N THR A 46 3.40 -1.10 4.57
CA THR A 46 2.70 -2.31 5.01
C THR A 46 3.41 -3.58 4.54
N ALA A 47 4.05 -3.56 3.36
CA ALA A 47 4.88 -4.68 2.91
C ALA A 47 6.03 -4.99 3.88
N VAL A 48 6.63 -3.96 4.48
CA VAL A 48 7.66 -4.14 5.52
C VAL A 48 7.08 -4.86 6.75
N VAL A 49 5.87 -4.49 7.19
CA VAL A 49 5.18 -5.17 8.29
C VAL A 49 4.87 -6.63 7.94
N ALA A 50 4.41 -6.89 6.71
CA ALA A 50 4.15 -8.24 6.22
C ALA A 50 5.42 -9.10 6.13
N ALA A 51 6.58 -8.49 5.85
CA ALA A 51 7.87 -9.19 5.85
C ALA A 51 8.32 -9.58 7.28
N LEU A 52 8.02 -8.75 8.27
CA LEU A 52 8.38 -8.98 9.67
C LEU A 52 7.38 -9.89 10.41
N TRP A 53 6.09 -9.80 10.07
CA TRP A 53 4.99 -10.61 10.65
C TRP A 53 4.09 -11.22 9.56
N PRO A 54 4.59 -12.22 8.81
CA PRO A 54 3.88 -12.78 7.66
C PRO A 54 2.56 -13.48 8.04
N ALA A 55 2.50 -14.15 9.19
CA ALA A 55 1.29 -14.82 9.67
C ALA A 55 0.20 -13.84 10.19
N GLY A 56 0.57 -12.59 10.47
CA GLY A 56 -0.31 -11.57 11.06
C GLY A 56 -1.17 -10.84 10.03
N TRP A 57 -1.94 -11.54 9.20
CA TRP A 57 -2.72 -10.90 8.11
C TRP A 57 -3.66 -9.80 8.62
N TRP A 58 -4.27 -9.99 9.79
CA TRP A 58 -5.16 -8.99 10.41
C TRP A 58 -4.38 -7.70 10.77
N LEU A 59 -3.15 -7.84 11.27
CA LEU A 59 -2.27 -6.72 11.61
C LEU A 59 -1.86 -5.96 10.35
N GLN A 60 -1.54 -6.69 9.27
CA GLN A 60 -1.21 -6.08 7.98
C GLN A 60 -2.38 -5.24 7.46
N LEU A 61 -3.62 -5.75 7.54
CA LEU A 61 -4.80 -5.00 7.14
C LEU A 61 -5.05 -3.75 8.00
N LEU A 62 -4.89 -3.86 9.32
CA LEU A 62 -5.01 -2.71 10.21
C LEU A 62 -3.96 -1.63 9.89
N VAL A 63 -2.71 -2.03 9.70
CA VAL A 63 -1.62 -1.10 9.34
C VAL A 63 -1.88 -0.45 7.99
N ALA A 64 -2.26 -1.22 6.97
CA ALA A 64 -2.63 -0.67 5.66
C ALA A 64 -3.74 0.36 5.78
N LEU A 65 -4.81 0.05 6.52
CA LEU A 65 -5.95 0.94 6.70
C LEU A 65 -5.54 2.25 7.38
N VAL A 66 -4.76 2.16 8.46
CA VAL A 66 -4.30 3.33 9.21
C VAL A 66 -3.36 4.19 8.36
N LEU A 67 -2.36 3.59 7.72
CA LEU A 67 -1.37 4.32 6.92
C LEU A 67 -1.99 4.92 5.67
N ALA A 68 -2.86 4.19 4.96
CA ALA A 68 -3.55 4.70 3.79
C ALA A 68 -4.53 5.83 4.17
N GLY A 69 -5.27 5.66 5.28
CA GLY A 69 -6.15 6.69 5.82
C GLY A 69 -5.38 7.98 6.18
N ALA A 70 -4.23 7.84 6.85
CA ALA A 70 -3.35 8.95 7.17
C ALA A 70 -2.79 9.63 5.91
N ALA A 71 -2.35 8.85 4.91
CA ALA A 71 -1.86 9.34 3.63
C ALA A 71 -2.93 10.14 2.88
N VAL A 72 -4.16 9.63 2.82
CA VAL A 72 -5.30 10.33 2.20
C VAL A 72 -5.65 11.60 2.97
N TRP A 73 -5.67 11.54 4.31
CA TRP A 73 -5.95 12.70 5.15
C TRP A 73 -4.91 13.80 4.97
N TRP A 74 -3.62 13.44 4.92
CA TRP A 74 -2.53 14.39 4.70
C TRP A 74 -2.56 15.01 3.29
N ALA A 75 -2.92 14.22 2.28
CA ALA A 75 -3.05 14.67 0.90
C ALA A 75 -4.34 15.48 0.62
N ARG A 76 -5.17 15.75 1.64
CA ARG A 76 -6.35 16.62 1.48
C ARG A 76 -5.89 18.04 1.13
N PRO A 77 -6.54 18.69 0.14
CA PRO A 77 -6.28 20.09 -0.13
C PRO A 77 -6.61 20.91 1.12
N ARG A 78 -5.59 21.56 1.69
CA ARG A 78 -5.80 22.57 2.73
C ARG A 78 -6.42 23.76 2.03
N VAL A 79 -7.74 23.92 2.17
CA VAL A 79 -8.46 25.09 1.66
C VAL A 79 -7.92 26.31 2.43
N GLY A 80 -6.90 26.94 1.86
CA GLY A 80 -6.42 28.25 2.27
C GLY A 80 -7.41 29.30 1.77
N ARG A 81 -7.85 30.15 2.69
CA ARG A 81 -8.79 31.26 2.46
C ARG A 81 -8.38 32.11 1.24
N PRO A 82 -9.33 32.62 0.44
CA PRO A 82 -9.02 33.66 -0.54
C PRO A 82 -8.42 34.87 0.19
N ALA A 83 -7.30 35.37 -0.33
CA ALA A 83 -6.74 36.68 0.02
C ALA A 83 -7.57 37.79 -0.64
#